data_AF-A0A0S3K9L9-F1
#
_entry.id   AF-A0A0S3K9L9-F1
#
_cell.length_a   1.000
_cell.length_b   1.000
_cell.length_c   1.000
_cell.angle_alpha   90.00
_cell.angle_beta   90.00
_cell.angle_gamma   90.00
#
_symmetry.space_group_name_H-M   'P 1'
#
loop_
_entity.id
_entity.type
_entity.pdbx_description
1 polymer ?
#
loop_
_entity_poly.entity_id
_entity_poly.type
_entity_poly.pdbx_seq_one_letter_code
_entity_poly.pdbx_strand_id
1 'polypeptide(L)' 'MLPNFTFTRKRFGDAVTVDVTIEVDPLMTIEQGERIAEMIERELICRFDIFDVDVQVKPKTPLLS' A
#
# COMPACT_ATOMS: atom_id res chain seq x y z
N MET A 1 6.15 2.42 -16.19
CA MET A 1 4.91 1.65 -15.91
C MET A 1 4.30 2.18 -14.62
N LEU A 2 2.97 2.34 -14.54
CA LEU A 2 2.31 2.74 -13.29
C LEU A 2 2.18 1.54 -12.33
N PRO A 3 2.28 1.73 -11.00
CA PRO A 3 2.10 0.66 -10.02
C PRO A 3 0.65 0.13 -10.01
N ASN A 4 0.48 -1.15 -9.70
CA ASN A 4 -0.86 -1.74 -9.47
C ASN A 4 -1.17 -1.65 -7.97
N PHE A 5 -2.42 -1.34 -7.63
CA PHE A 5 -2.86 -1.22 -6.24
C PHE A 5 -4.03 -2.15 -5.97
N THR A 6 -3.94 -2.87 -4.85
CA THR A 6 -5.05 -3.63 -4.29
C THR A 6 -5.34 -3.09 -2.89
N PHE A 7 -6.61 -2.78 -2.61
CA PHE A 7 -7.04 -2.25 -1.32
C PHE A 7 -8.03 -3.22 -0.66
N THR A 8 -7.79 -3.56 0.59
CA THR A 8 -8.74 -4.30 1.43
C THR A 8 -9.12 -3.43 2.61
N ARG A 9 -10.41 -3.23 2.84
CA ARG A 9 -10.93 -2.50 4.00
C ARG A 9 -11.61 -3.46 4.95
N LYS A 10 -11.34 -3.31 6.25
CA LYS A 10 -12.06 -3.99 7.32
C LYS A 10 -12.65 -2.97 8.28
N ARG A 11 -13.74 -3.33 8.96
CA ARG A 11 -14.40 -2.47 9.97
C ARG A 11 -14.68 -3.28 11.22
N PHE A 12 -14.27 -2.77 12.38
CA PHE A 12 -14.47 -3.36 13.70
C PHE A 12 -15.13 -2.31 14.61
N GLY A 13 -16.46 -2.38 14.76
CA GLY A 13 -17.24 -1.31 15.39
C GLY A 13 -17.12 0.00 14.58
N ASP A 14 -16.64 1.06 15.22
CA ASP A 14 -16.38 2.34 14.54
C ASP A 14 -14.96 2.44 13.96
N ALA A 15 -14.04 1.55 14.34
CA ALA A 15 -12.69 1.53 13.80
C ALA A 15 -12.68 0.98 12.36
N VAL A 16 -12.04 1.73 11.46
CA VAL A 16 -11.75 1.30 10.08
C VAL A 16 -10.27 0.96 9.98
N THR A 17 -9.95 -0.20 9.42
CA THR A 17 -8.56 -0.55 9.07
C THR A 17 -8.45 -0.79 7.57
N VAL A 18 -7.29 -0.48 6.99
CA VAL A 18 -7.04 -0.59 5.55
C VAL A 18 -5.71 -1.30 5.31
N ASP A 19 -5.77 -2.42 4.58
CA ASP A 19 -4.59 -3.12 4.08
C ASP A 19 -4.39 -2.73 2.60
N VAL A 20 -3.21 -2.24 2.23
CA VAL A 20 -2.86 -1.86 0.86
C VAL A 20 -1.73 -2.74 0.38
N THR A 21 -1.89 -3.34 -0.80
CA THR A 21 -0.78 -4.01 -1.48
C THR A 21 -0.46 -3.27 -2.78
N ILE A 22 0.82 -2.95 -2.97
CA ILE A 22 1.31 -2.20 -4.12
C ILE A 22 2.33 -3.03 -4.88
N GLU A 23 2.12 -3.13 -6.19
CA GLU A 23 3.07 -3.78 -7.08
C GLU A 23 3.95 -2.74 -7.77
N VAL A 24 5.24 -2.79 -7.46
CA VAL A 24 6.25 -1.85 -7.96
C VAL A 24 7.22 -2.52 -8.94
N ASP A 25 8.04 -1.70 -9.59
CA ASP A 25 9.13 -2.20 -10.44
C ASP A 25 10.09 -3.08 -9.61
N PRO A 26 10.47 -4.29 -10.07
CA PRO A 26 11.39 -5.16 -9.35
C PRO A 26 12.80 -4.56 -9.17
N LEU A 27 13.17 -3.54 -9.94
CA LEU A 27 14.43 -2.81 -9.80
C LEU A 27 14.37 -1.68 -8.76
N MET A 28 13.19 -1.39 -8.20
CA MET A 28 13.03 -0.40 -7.14
C MET A 28 13.78 -0.84 -5.88
N THR A 29 14.48 0.09 -5.25
CA THR A 29 15.18 -0.20 -3.99
C THR A 29 14.20 -0.29 -2.82
N ILE A 30 14.60 -0.98 -1.74
CA ILE A 30 13.81 -1.07 -0.51
C ILE A 30 13.49 0.33 0.04
N GLU A 31 14.46 1.24 0.06
CA GLU A 31 14.28 2.62 0.53
C GLU A 31 13.26 3.40 -0.32
N GLN A 32 13.27 3.21 -1.64
CA GLN A 32 12.25 3.81 -2.52
C GLN A 32 10.87 3.24 -2.24
N GLY A 33 10.77 1.93 -1.98
CA GLY A 33 9.53 1.26 -1.59
C GLY A 33 9.00 1.77 -0.24
N GLU A 34 9.87 1.92 0.76
CA GLU A 34 9.53 2.45 2.08
C GLU A 34 8.94 3.86 1.97
N ARG A 35 9.58 4.77 1.21
CA ARG A 35 9.06 6.13 1.01
C ARG A 35 7.67 6.15 0.36
N ILE A 36 7.38 5.20 -0.54
CA ILE A 36 6.05 5.08 -1.15
C ILE A 36 5.03 4.58 -0.13
N ALA A 37 5.39 3.57 0.67
CA ALA A 37 4.53 3.03 1.72
C ALA A 37 4.18 4.11 2.75
N GLU A 38 5.19 4.81 3.28
CA GLU A 38 5.02 5.90 4.26
C GLU A 38 4.14 7.04 3.70
N MET A 39 4.34 7.43 2.44
CA MET A 39 3.52 8.45 1.80
C MET A 39 2.04 8.04 1.74
N ILE A 40 1.76 6.77 1.44
CA ILE A 40 0.39 6.26 1.31
C ILE A 40 -0.28 6.12 2.67
N GLU A 41 0.42 5.57 3.66
CA GLU A 41 -0.06 5.51 5.05
C GLU A 41 -0.42 6.91 5.55
N ARG A 42 0.50 7.88 5.38
CA ARG A 42 0.27 9.25 5.81
C ARG A 42 -0.91 9.90 5.11
N GLU A 43 -1.02 9.77 3.79
CA GLU A 43 -2.13 10.37 3.05
C GLU A 43 -3.48 9.75 3.41
N LEU A 44 -3.54 8.44 3.67
CA LEU A 44 -4.76 7.76 4.07
C LEU A 44 -5.18 8.14 5.50
N ILE A 45 -4.25 8.12 6.45
CA ILE A 45 -4.53 8.50 7.85
C ILE A 45 -4.88 9.99 7.97
N CYS A 46 -4.23 10.88 7.20
CA CYS A 46 -4.52 12.32 7.28
C CYS A 46 -5.86 12.71 6.64
N ARG A 47 -6.34 11.97 5.63
CA ARG A 47 -7.56 12.34 4.88
C ARG A 47 -8.83 11.66 5.39
N PHE A 48 -8.68 10.55 6.11
CA PHE A 48 -9.80 9.72 6.50
C PHE A 48 -9.68 9.34 7.97
N ASP A 49 -10.82 9.12 8.62
CA ASP A 49 -10.88 8.57 9.98
C ASP A 49 -10.61 7.05 9.92
N ILE A 50 -9.35 6.71 9.69
CA ILE A 50 -8.84 5.34 9.63
C ILE A 50 -8.02 5.10 10.89
N PHE A 51 -8.35 4.02 11.60
CA PHE A 51 -7.68 3.61 12.82
C PHE A 51 -6.28 3.06 12.54
N ASP A 52 -6.14 2.29 11.45
CA ASP A 52 -4.88 1.62 11.10
C ASP A 52 -4.76 1.42 9.59
N VAL A 53 -3.55 1.62 9.07
CA VAL A 53 -3.20 1.40 7.65
C VAL A 53 -1.92 0.58 7.60
N ASP A 54 -1.96 -0.56 6.91
CA ASP A 54 -0.80 -1.39 6.62
C ASP A 54 -0.51 -1.39 5.11
N VAL A 55 0.67 -0.97 4.70
CA VAL A 55 1.06 -0.92 3.29
C VAL A 55 2.17 -1.92 2.98
N GLN A 56 1.81 -2.94 2.21
CA GLN A 56 2.74 -3.92 1.68
C GLN A 56 3.20 -3.55 0.26
N VAL A 57 4.51 -3.42 0.08
CA VAL A 57 5.14 -3.24 -1.23
C VAL A 57 5.71 -4.56 -1.71
N LYS A 58 5.34 -4.99 -2.92
CA LYS A 58 5.86 -6.21 -3.55
C LYS A 58 6.31 -5.93 -4.99
N PRO A 59 7.35 -6.62 -5.49
CA PRO A 59 7.72 -6.51 -6.89
C PRO A 59 6.60 -7.06 -7.79
N LYS A 60 6.37 -6.44 -8.94
CA LYS A 60 5.54 -7.01 -10.00
C LYS A 60 6.10 -8.36 -10.40
N THR A 61 5.30 -9.41 -10.28
CA THR A 61 5.66 -10.71 -10.83
C THR A 61 5.75 -10.56 -12.35
N PRO A 62 6.89 -10.86 -12.99
CA PRO A 62 6.93 -10.93 -14.44
C PRO A 62 5.91 -11.99 -14.87
N LEU A 63 5.02 -11.65 -15.79
CA LEU A 63 4.23 -12.67 -16.48
C LEU A 63 5.26 -13.55 -17.20
N LEU A 64 5.46 -14.78 -16.71
CA LEU A 64 6.19 -15.80 -17.45
C LEU A 64 5.43 -16.00 -18.77
N SER A 65 5.99 -15.48 -19.86
CA SER A 65 5.54 -15.66 -21.24
C SER A 65 5.76 -17.10 -21.68
#